data_AF-A0A150HUF6-F1
#
_entry.id   AF-A0A150HUF6-F1
#
_cell.length_a   1.000
_cell.length_b   1.000
_cell.length_c   1.000
_cell.angle_alpha   90.00
_cell.angle_beta   90.00
_cell.angle_gamma   90.00
#
_symmetry.space_group_name_H-M   'P 1'
#
loop_
_entity.id
_entity.type
_entity.pdbx_description
1 polymer ?
#
loop_
_entity_poly.entity_id
_entity_poly.type
_entity_poly.pdbx_seq_one_letter_code
_entity_poly.pdbx_strand_id
1 'polypeptide(L)'
;MLSILPFSETEAQFHQKQAIIFLTQTNQTQYLAKDYLLQKYKLAKRELEVCDLFVNGLSLEQISKQMDITYNSIRVYIKNIFAKTGCTSQTELMQLLMELTLEFEHI
;
A
#
# COMPACT_ATOMS: atom_id res chain seq x y z
N MET A 1 -15.96 2.37 3.85
CA MET A 1 -17.38 2.21 3.45
C MET A 1 -18.06 1.35 4.51
N LEU A 2 -19.27 1.69 4.97
CA LEU A 2 -20.00 0.88 5.95
C LEU A 2 -21.04 0.04 5.23
N SER A 3 -20.95 -1.28 5.36
CA SER A 3 -21.95 -2.22 4.82
C SER A 3 -22.53 -3.07 5.95
N ILE A 4 -23.85 -3.12 6.03
CA ILE A 4 -24.60 -3.92 7.01
C ILE A 4 -25.35 -5.01 6.25
N LEU A 5 -25.06 -6.27 6.58
CA LEU A 5 -25.76 -7.42 6.02
C LEU A 5 -26.59 -8.09 7.13
N PRO A 6 -27.88 -8.41 6.87
CA PRO A 6 -28.66 -9.21 7.80
C PRO A 6 -28.09 -10.63 7.83
N PHE A 7 -27.66 -11.09 9.01
CA PHE A 7 -27.22 -12.46 9.22
C PHE A 7 -28.42 -13.29 9.71
N SER A 8 -28.83 -14.29 8.94
CA SER A 8 -29.94 -15.17 9.30
C SER A 8 -29.40 -16.58 9.52
N GLU A 9 -29.38 -17.04 10.76
CA GLU A 9 -29.16 -18.45 11.07
C GLU A 9 -30.46 -19.21 10.74
N THR A 10 -30.38 -20.15 9.80
CA THR A 10 -31.44 -21.13 9.57
C THR A 10 -31.60 -22.01 10.79
N GLU A 11 -32.74 -21.83 11.46
CA GLU A 11 -33.38 -22.71 12.45
C GLU A 11 -32.62 -22.97 13.77
N ALA A 12 -32.86 -22.11 14.78
CA ALA A 12 -33.33 -22.54 16.11
C ALA A 12 -33.62 -21.34 17.05
N GLN A 13 -34.90 -20.99 17.19
CA GLN A 13 -35.59 -20.55 18.43
C GLN A 13 -34.98 -19.49 19.38
N PHE A 14 -33.93 -18.74 19.03
CA PHE A 14 -33.47 -17.58 19.81
C PHE A 14 -33.63 -16.28 19.00
N HIS A 15 -34.52 -15.41 19.47
CA HIS A 15 -34.93 -14.12 18.86
C HIS A 15 -33.86 -13.01 18.87
N GLN A 16 -32.57 -13.33 18.93
CA GLN A 16 -31.54 -12.29 18.90
C GLN A 16 -31.20 -11.92 17.46
N LYS A 17 -31.62 -10.72 17.06
CA LYS A 17 -31.21 -10.11 15.79
C LYS A 17 -29.70 -9.88 15.84
N GLN A 18 -28.96 -10.58 14.99
CA GLN A 18 -27.53 -10.41 14.82
C GLN A 18 -27.25 -9.68 13.51
N ALA A 19 -26.22 -8.85 13.50
CA ALA A 19 -25.74 -8.15 12.32
C ALA A 19 -24.21 -8.27 12.27
N ILE A 20 -23.68 -8.48 11.06
CA ILE A 20 -22.24 -8.42 10.82
C ILE A 20 -21.95 -7.03 10.26
N ILE A 21 -21.01 -6.32 10.90
CA ILE A 21 -20.58 -4.99 10.48
C ILE A 21 -19.19 -5.13 9.85
N PHE A 22 -19.09 -4.83 8.56
CA PHE A 22 -17.80 -4.71 7.89
C PHE A 22 -17.37 -3.24 7.91
N LEU A 23 -16.31 -2.94 8.67
CA LEU A 23 -15.67 -1.63 8.72
C LEU A 23 -14.49 -1.62 7.75
N THR A 24 -14.68 -1.09 6.54
CA THR A 24 -13.56 -0.82 5.63
C THR A 24 -13.10 0.62 5.83
N GLN A 25 -11.93 0.81 6.46
CA GLN A 25 -11.29 2.11 6.58
C GLN A 25 -10.60 2.46 5.25
N THR A 26 -11.15 3.42 4.52
CA THR A 26 -10.71 3.78 3.17
C THR A 26 -9.47 4.69 3.14
N ASN A 27 -8.84 4.95 4.30
CA ASN A 27 -7.71 5.86 4.46
C ASN A 27 -6.52 5.21 5.21
N GLN A 28 -6.41 3.88 5.21
CA GLN A 28 -5.26 3.23 5.84
C GLN A 28 -4.01 3.48 5.00
N THR A 29 -2.97 4.03 5.64
CA THR A 29 -1.63 4.14 5.05
C THR A 29 -1.17 2.74 4.65
N GLN A 30 -0.78 2.58 3.40
CA GLN A 30 -0.21 1.34 2.90
C GLN A 30 1.19 1.18 3.49
N TYR A 31 1.44 0.07 4.19
CA TYR A 31 2.74 -0.26 4.76
C TYR A 31 3.43 -1.33 3.91
N LEU A 32 4.60 -1.01 3.35
CA LEU A 32 5.38 -1.97 2.59
C LEU A 32 6.14 -2.94 3.51
N ALA A 33 6.30 -4.19 3.06
CA ALA A 33 7.24 -5.14 3.64
C ALA A 33 8.71 -4.71 3.42
N LYS A 34 9.17 -3.68 4.13
CA LYS A 34 10.47 -3.01 3.91
C LYS A 34 11.65 -3.97 3.96
N ASP A 35 11.65 -4.89 4.93
CA ASP A 35 12.73 -5.87 5.07
C ASP A 35 12.80 -6.82 3.87
N TYR A 36 11.64 -7.21 3.33
CA TYR A 36 11.57 -8.01 2.11
C TYR A 36 12.13 -7.22 0.92
N LEU A 37 11.70 -5.97 0.74
CA LEU A 37 12.17 -5.11 -0.35
C LEU A 37 13.70 -4.86 -0.28
N LEU A 38 14.24 -4.66 0.93
CA LEU A 38 15.67 -4.55 1.19
C LEU A 38 16.42 -5.82 0.78
N GLN A 39 15.92 -6.99 1.20
CA GLN A 39 16.63 -8.25 0.98
C GLN A 39 16.51 -8.75 -0.45
N LYS A 40 15.31 -8.69 -1.04
CA LYS A 40 14.98 -9.22 -2.36
C LYS A 40 15.48 -8.32 -3.49
N TYR A 41 15.18 -7.03 -3.43
CA TYR A 41 15.46 -6.08 -4.51
C TYR A 41 16.66 -5.16 -4.22
N LYS A 42 17.26 -5.25 -3.03
CA LYS A 42 18.40 -4.39 -2.64
C LYS A 42 18.10 -2.90 -2.78
N LEU A 43 16.86 -2.52 -2.49
CA LEU A 43 16.46 -1.11 -2.48
C LEU A 43 17.22 -0.37 -1.38
N ALA A 44 17.74 0.81 -1.69
CA ALA A 44 18.36 1.68 -0.70
C ALA A 44 17.29 2.34 0.17
N LYS A 45 17.68 2.83 1.36
CA LYS A 45 16.75 3.50 2.29
C LYS A 45 15.97 4.65 1.63
N ARG A 46 16.63 5.46 0.79
CA ARG A 46 15.99 6.55 0.05
C ARG A 46 15.05 6.06 -1.05
N GLU A 47 15.36 4.93 -1.69
CA GLU A 47 14.47 4.33 -2.70
C GLU A 47 13.21 3.77 -2.05
N LEU A 48 13.33 3.16 -0.85
CA LEU A 48 12.17 2.71 -0.07
C LEU A 48 11.27 3.88 0.35
N GLU A 49 11.85 5.00 0.75
CA GLU A 49 11.09 6.21 1.08
C GLU A 49 10.27 6.70 -0.13
N VAL A 50 10.85 6.65 -1.33
CA VAL A 50 10.12 6.93 -2.58
C VAL A 50 9.00 5.91 -2.80
N CYS A 51 9.26 4.61 -2.64
CA CYS A 51 8.24 3.56 -2.79
C CYS A 51 7.10 3.69 -1.79
N ASP A 52 7.38 4.01 -0.53
CA ASP A 52 6.38 4.24 0.52
C ASP A 52 5.44 5.38 0.12
N LEU A 53 5.98 6.52 -0.30
CA LEU A 53 5.17 7.67 -0.69
C LEU A 53 4.40 7.39 -1.99
N PHE A 54 5.01 6.66 -2.92
CA PHE A 54 4.40 6.29 -4.18
C PHE A 54 3.21 5.34 -3.99
N VAL A 55 3.33 4.28 -3.19
CA VAL A 55 2.21 3.34 -2.92
C VAL A 55 1.07 4.03 -2.15
N ASN A 56 1.38 5.07 -1.38
CA ASN A 56 0.39 5.91 -0.70
C ASN A 56 -0.23 6.98 -1.63
N GLY A 57 0.00 6.89 -2.94
CA GLY A 57 -0.72 7.66 -3.96
C GLY A 57 -0.13 9.03 -4.28
N LEU A 58 1.09 9.33 -3.82
CA LEU A 58 1.73 10.60 -4.17
C LEU A 58 2.32 10.55 -5.58
N SER A 59 2.13 11.64 -6.33
CA SER A 59 2.80 11.84 -7.61
C SER A 59 4.29 12.11 -7.42
N LEU A 60 5.10 11.82 -8.44
CA LEU A 60 6.55 12.07 -8.39
C LEU A 60 6.93 13.53 -8.05
N GLU A 61 6.08 14.49 -8.42
CA GLU A 61 6.25 15.90 -8.06
C GLU A 61 5.93 16.19 -6.59
N GLN A 62 4.92 15.51 -6.03
CA GLN A 62 4.60 15.61 -4.61
C GLN A 62 5.70 14.95 -3.77
N ILE A 63 6.20 13.79 -4.20
CA ILE A 63 7.32 13.10 -3.56
C ILE A 63 8.57 13.99 -3.56
N SER A 64 8.88 14.67 -4.68
CA SER A 64 10.03 15.58 -4.72
C SER A 64 9.92 16.71 -3.71
N LYS A 65 8.70 17.28 -3.55
CA LYS A 65 8.43 18.33 -2.56
C LYS A 65 8.53 17.79 -1.14
N GLN A 66 7.96 16.62 -0.88
CA GLN A 66 7.95 16.02 0.47
C GLN A 66 9.34 15.58 0.94
N MET A 67 10.17 15.09 0.03
CA MET A 67 11.55 14.69 0.34
C MET A 67 12.55 15.86 0.28
N ASP A 68 12.09 17.08 -0.05
CA ASP A 68 12.90 18.28 -0.26
C ASP A 68 14.06 18.07 -1.25
N ILE A 69 13.76 17.49 -2.42
CA ILE A 69 14.73 17.23 -3.49
C ILE A 69 14.18 17.63 -4.86
N THR A 70 15.05 17.72 -5.85
CA THR A 70 14.63 18.05 -7.22
C THR A 70 13.82 16.92 -7.85
N TYR A 71 12.90 17.29 -8.74
CA TYR A 71 12.15 16.33 -9.54
C TYR A 71 13.05 15.44 -10.41
N ASN A 72 14.19 15.97 -10.87
CA ASN A 72 15.19 15.18 -11.59
C ASN A 72 15.81 14.08 -10.71
N SER A 73 16.06 14.37 -9.42
CA SER A 73 16.51 13.37 -8.45
C SER A 73 15.47 12.25 -8.27
N ILE A 74 14.18 12.59 -8.20
CA ILE A 74 13.11 11.56 -8.16
C ILE A 74 13.10 10.70 -9.41
N ARG A 75 13.28 11.28 -10.61
CA ARG A 75 13.39 10.50 -11.85
C ARG A 75 14.56 9.51 -11.81
N VAL A 76 15.69 9.91 -11.24
CA VAL A 76 16.85 9.01 -11.05
C VAL A 76 16.50 7.88 -10.07
N TYR A 77 15.86 8.19 -8.94
CA TYR A 77 15.40 7.16 -8.00
C TYR A 77 14.44 6.16 -8.66
N ILE A 78 13.43 6.63 -9.40
CA ILE A 78 12.49 5.75 -10.11
C ILE A 78 13.20 4.86 -11.13
N LYS A 79 14.15 5.41 -11.90
CA LYS A 79 14.95 4.62 -12.85
C LYS A 79 15.74 3.52 -12.14
N ASN A 80 16.35 3.83 -11.00
CA ASN A 80 17.12 2.84 -10.23
C ASN A 80 16.21 1.78 -9.60
N ILE A 81 15.05 2.18 -9.09
CA ILE A 81 14.03 1.27 -8.58
C ILE A 81 13.60 0.31 -9.68
N PHE A 82 13.25 0.80 -10.86
CA PHE A 82 12.89 -0.03 -12.03
C PHE A 82 13.99 -1.02 -12.39
N ALA A 83 15.25 -0.59 -12.42
CA ALA A 83 16.37 -1.47 -12.71
C ALA A 83 16.53 -2.58 -11.65
N LYS A 84 16.21 -2.30 -10.38
CA LYS A 84 16.32 -3.25 -9.26
C LYS A 84 15.12 -4.18 -9.14
N THR A 85 13.92 -3.70 -9.45
CA THR A 85 12.68 -4.48 -9.37
C THR A 85 12.35 -5.23 -10.66
N GLY A 86 12.95 -4.84 -11.78
CA GLY A 86 12.63 -5.35 -13.11
C GLY A 86 11.38 -4.72 -13.73
N CYS A 87 10.78 -3.72 -13.08
CA CYS A 87 9.63 -3.00 -13.63
C CYS A 87 10.06 -2.07 -14.76
N THR A 88 9.17 -1.85 -15.73
CA THR A 88 9.38 -0.95 -16.86
C THR A 88 8.46 0.26 -16.86
N SER A 89 7.44 0.26 -15.99
CA SER A 89 6.46 1.33 -15.87
C SER A 89 6.08 1.63 -14.42
N GLN A 90 5.54 2.84 -14.18
CA GLN A 90 5.00 3.22 -12.87
C GLN A 90 3.83 2.33 -12.46
N THR A 91 3.03 1.89 -13.43
CA THR A 91 1.91 0.98 -13.20
C THR A 91 2.40 -0.40 -12.73
N GLU A 92 3.41 -0.97 -13.38
CA GLU A 92 4.01 -2.23 -12.95
C GLU A 92 4.63 -2.12 -11.57
N LEU A 93 5.32 -1.01 -11.28
CA LEU A 93 5.86 -0.76 -9.95
C LEU A 93 4.74 -0.68 -8.90
N MET A 94 3.65 0.03 -9.20
CA MET A 94 2.50 0.12 -8.30
C MET A 94 1.91 -1.26 -8.03
N GLN A 95 1.69 -2.07 -9.07
CA GLN A 95 1.18 -3.44 -8.93
C GLN A 95 2.09 -4.29 -8.03
N LEU A 96 3.40 -4.28 -8.30
CA LEU A 96 4.37 -5.00 -7.49
C LEU A 96 4.34 -4.55 -6.02
N LEU A 97 4.28 -3.24 -5.77
CA LEU A 97 4.28 -2.70 -4.42
C LEU A 97 2.98 -3.05 -3.67
N MET A 98 1.83 -3.02 -4.36
CA MET A 98 0.53 -3.42 -3.80
C MET A 98 0.47 -4.89 -3.42
N GLU A 99 1.17 -5.78 -4.12
CA GLU A 99 1.31 -7.20 -3.72
C GLU A 99 2.17 -7.37 -2.45
N LEU A 100 2.93 -6.34 -2.08
CA LEU A 100 3.87 -6.33 -0.96
C LEU A 100 3.43 -5.39 0.17
N THR A 101 2.19 -4.90 0.13
CA THR A 101 1.60 -4.17 1.25
C THR A 101 1.12 -5.14 2.32
N LEU A 102 1.35 -4.77 3.58
CA LEU A 102 0.94 -5.53 4.73
C LEU A 102 -0.31 -4.86 5.32
N GLU A 103 -1.44 -5.57 5.27
CA GLU A 103 -2.66 -5.19 5.98
C GLU A 103 -2.49 -5.54 7.47
N PHE A 104 -1.86 -4.65 8.24
CA PHE A 104 -1.84 -4.82 9.69
C PHE A 104 -3.09 -4.19 10.30
N GLU A 105 -4.06 -5.03 10.65
CA GLU A 105 -5.02 -4.69 11.71
C GLU A 105 -4.30 -4.77 13.06
N HIS A 106 -4.03 -3.63 13.68
CA HIS A 106 -3.82 -3.57 15.12
C HIS A 106 -5.21 -3.70 15.78
N ILE A 107 -5.48 -4.88 16.33
CA ILE A 107 -6.51 -5.11 17.36
C ILE A 107 -5.97 -4.63 18.70
#